data_AF-F4GUY9-F1
#
_entry.id   AF-F4GUY9-F1
#
_cell.length_a   1.000
_cell.length_b   1.000
_cell.length_c   1.000
_cell.angle_alpha   90.00
_cell.angle_beta   90.00
_cell.angle_gamma   90.00
#
_symmetry.space_group_name_H-M   'P 1'
#
loop_
_entity.id
_entity.type
_entity.pdbx_description
1 polymer ?
#
loop_
_entity_poly.entity_id
_entity_poly.type
_entity_poly.pdbx_seq_one_letter_code
_entity_poly.pdbx_strand_id
1 'polypeptide(L)'
;MEGPNFLVINPDECIDCSICVAECPLGAIVSDHEVADEQRHFIDLNRQLSQHPAWKRISRAKAPLSDHEHWATVKDKLSLLEIEPT
;
A
#
# COMPACT_ATOMS: atom_id res chain seq x y z
N MET A 1 -4.89 -5.65 0.63
CA MET A 1 -5.53 -5.82 -0.68
C MET A 1 -4.52 -5.45 -1.75
N GLU A 2 -4.49 -6.20 -2.83
CA GLU A 2 -3.48 -6.10 -3.89
C GLU A 2 -4.12 -5.57 -5.17
N GLY A 3 -3.52 -4.51 -5.71
CA GLY A 3 -3.75 -3.99 -7.05
C GLY A 3 -2.56 -4.25 -7.98
N PRO A 4 -2.57 -3.69 -9.20
CA PRO A 4 -1.52 -3.93 -10.20
C PRO A 4 -0.11 -3.56 -9.74
N ASN A 5 0.04 -2.39 -9.10
CA ASN A 5 1.35 -1.87 -8.69
C ASN A 5 1.42 -1.33 -7.25
N PHE A 6 0.39 -1.60 -6.44
CA PHE A 6 0.31 -1.11 -5.06
C PHE A 6 -0.47 -2.06 -4.14
N LEU A 7 -0.15 -2.04 -2.84
CA LEU A 7 -0.84 -2.78 -1.80
C LEU A 7 -1.49 -1.78 -0.82
N VAL A 8 -2.69 -2.11 -0.35
CA VAL A 8 -3.40 -1.33 0.67
C VAL A 8 -3.78 -2.20 1.87
N ILE A 9 -3.90 -1.59 3.03
CA ILE A 9 -4.45 -2.21 4.25
C ILE A 9 -5.95 -1.88 4.30
N ASN A 10 -6.79 -2.89 4.57
CA ASN A 10 -8.20 -2.64 4.83
C ASN A 10 -8.35 -2.16 6.29
N PRO A 11 -8.76 -0.90 6.54
CA PRO A 11 -8.84 -0.38 7.90
C PRO A 11 -9.93 -1.06 8.74
N ASP A 12 -10.95 -1.64 8.12
CA ASP A 12 -12.04 -2.31 8.84
C ASP A 12 -11.64 -3.73 9.29
N GLU A 13 -10.54 -4.28 8.74
CA GLU A 13 -9.98 -5.59 9.12
C GLU A 13 -8.64 -5.48 9.86
N CYS A 14 -7.98 -4.32 9.79
CA CYS A 14 -6.77 -4.05 10.55
C CYS A 14 -7.09 -4.03 12.05
N ILE A 15 -6.20 -4.60 12.85
CA ILE A 15 -6.32 -4.66 14.31
C ILE A 15 -5.16 -3.94 15.02
N ASP A 16 -4.43 -3.11 14.30
CA ASP A 16 -3.34 -2.28 14.80
C ASP A 16 -2.25 -3.05 15.55
N CYS A 17 -1.91 -4.25 15.07
CA CYS A 17 -0.88 -5.10 15.68
C CYS A 17 0.57 -4.69 15.33
N SER A 18 0.74 -3.77 14.38
CA SER A 18 2.02 -3.21 13.91
C SER A 18 3.08 -4.21 13.39
N ILE A 19 2.74 -5.49 13.21
CA ILE A 19 3.68 -6.50 12.69
C ILE A 19 4.21 -6.11 11.30
N CYS A 20 3.33 -5.64 10.42
CA CYS A 20 3.69 -5.30 9.04
C CYS A 20 4.62 -4.09 8.91
N VAL A 21 4.70 -3.22 9.93
CA VAL A 21 5.52 -1.99 9.89
C VAL A 21 7.00 -2.32 9.71
N ALA A 22 7.53 -3.28 10.49
CA ALA A 22 8.93 -3.69 10.44
C ALA A 22 9.25 -4.56 9.20
N GLU A 23 8.24 -5.20 8.60
CA GLU A 23 8.41 -6.11 7.47
C GLU A 23 8.54 -5.39 6.13
N CYS A 24 8.09 -4.13 6.03
CA CYS A 24 8.22 -3.36 4.80
C CYS A 24 9.66 -2.84 4.65
N PRO A 25 10.45 -3.32 3.66
CA PRO A 25 11.84 -2.89 3.52
C PRO A 25 11.98 -1.41 3.11
N LEU A 26 10.90 -0.78 2.66
CA LEU A 26 10.85 0.63 2.28
C LEU A 26 10.33 1.53 3.41
N GLY A 27 9.90 0.97 4.55
CA GLY A 27 9.28 1.74 5.62
C GLY A 27 7.99 2.46 5.19
N ALA A 28 7.26 1.91 4.20
CA ALA A 28 6.09 2.55 3.63
C ALA A 28 4.79 2.34 4.45
N ILE A 29 4.84 1.46 5.46
CA ILE A 29 3.70 1.15 6.33
C ILE A 29 3.90 1.86 7.65
N VAL A 30 2.93 2.67 8.06
CA VAL A 30 2.91 3.44 9.31
C VAL A 30 1.52 3.41 9.92
N SER A 31 1.39 3.69 11.23
CA SER A 31 0.08 3.92 11.86
C SER A 31 -0.57 5.17 11.25
N ASP A 32 -1.90 5.16 11.12
CA ASP A 32 -2.68 6.32 10.67
C ASP A 32 -2.48 7.57 11.55
N HIS A 33 -2.18 7.38 12.84
CA HIS A 33 -1.82 8.44 13.78
C HIS A 33 -0.43 9.05 13.53
N GLU A 34 0.42 8.34 12.79
CA GLU A 34 1.82 8.71 12.51
C GLU A 34 2.03 9.13 11.05
N VAL A 35 0.99 9.09 10.21
CA VAL A 35 1.06 9.55 8.82
C VAL A 35 1.31 11.06 8.80
N ALA A 36 2.36 11.47 8.09
CA ALA A 36 2.66 12.89 7.86
C ALA A 36 1.49 13.60 7.14
N ASP A 37 1.30 14.89 7.42
CA ASP A 37 0.15 15.65 6.93
C ASP A 37 0.04 15.61 5.39
N GLU A 38 1.17 15.67 4.69
CA GLU A 38 1.22 15.62 3.22
C GLU A 38 0.77 14.26 2.67
N GLN A 39 0.84 13.20 3.47
CA GLN A 39 0.52 11.82 3.09
C GLN A 39 -0.84 11.35 3.62
N ARG A 40 -1.58 12.18 4.36
CA ARG A 40 -2.90 11.81 4.93
C ARG A 40 -3.90 11.29 3.90
N HIS A 41 -3.79 11.75 2.65
CA HIS A 41 -4.63 11.26 1.55
C HIS A 41 -4.52 9.74 1.32
N PHE A 42 -3.42 9.10 1.75
CA PHE A 42 -3.29 7.64 1.68
C PHE A 42 -4.25 6.91 2.63
N ILE A 43 -4.73 7.53 3.71
CA ILE A 43 -5.68 6.91 4.63
C ILE A 43 -7.00 6.62 3.89
N ASP A 44 -7.56 7.64 3.24
CA ASP A 44 -8.79 7.51 2.45
C ASP A 44 -8.58 6.60 1.23
N LEU A 45 -7.42 6.69 0.59
CA LEU A 45 -7.07 5.84 -0.55
C LEU A 45 -7.03 4.35 -0.17
N ASN A 46 -6.44 4.01 0.98
CA ASN A 46 -6.40 2.63 1.48
C ASN A 46 -7.81 2.10 1.71
N ARG A 47 -8.70 2.89 2.33
CA ARG A 47 -10.11 2.52 2.55
C ARG A 47 -10.86 2.33 1.23
N GLN A 48 -10.69 3.22 0.26
CA GLN A 48 -11.37 3.12 -1.03
C GLN A 48 -10.92 1.89 -1.81
N LEU A 49 -9.60 1.70 -1.96
CA LEU A 49 -9.04 0.61 -2.75
C LEU A 49 -9.21 -0.74 -2.06
N SER A 50 -9.30 -0.79 -0.72
CA SER A 50 -9.58 -2.05 -0.03
C SER A 50 -10.98 -2.60 -0.29
N GLN A 51 -11.92 -1.72 -0.69
CA GLN A 51 -13.29 -2.07 -1.06
C GLN A 51 -13.47 -2.20 -2.59
N HIS A 52 -12.42 -1.94 -3.37
CA HIS A 52 -12.49 -1.98 -4.82
C HIS A 52 -12.63 -3.43 -5.33
N PRO A 53 -13.59 -3.74 -6.23
CA PRO A 53 -13.86 -5.12 -6.66
C PRO A 53 -12.70 -5.80 -7.39
N ALA A 54 -11.84 -5.01 -8.07
CA ALA A 54 -10.65 -5.54 -8.73
C ALA A 54 -9.48 -5.85 -7.77
N TRP A 55 -9.52 -5.35 -6.52
CA TRP A 55 -8.43 -5.49 -5.56
C TRP A 55 -8.68 -6.68 -4.66
N LYS A 56 -7.80 -7.68 -4.70
CA LYS A 56 -8.02 -8.95 -3.99
C LYS A 56 -7.16 -9.07 -2.74
N ARG A 57 -7.58 -9.93 -1.81
CA ARG A 57 -6.76 -10.24 -0.63
C ARG A 57 -5.50 -10.99 -1.08
N ILE A 58 -4.33 -10.44 -0.75
CA ILE A 58 -3.05 -11.12 -0.81
C ILE A 58 -2.81 -11.79 0.55
N SER A 59 -2.61 -13.10 0.57
CA SER A 59 -2.38 -13.90 1.79
C SER A 59 -1.05 -14.65 1.79
N ARG A 60 -0.29 -14.52 0.71
CA ARG A 60 1.04 -15.12 0.55
C ARG A 60 1.95 -14.12 -0.13
N ALA A 61 3.20 -14.08 0.32
CA ALA A 61 4.23 -13.27 -0.32
C ALA A 61 4.43 -13.70 -1.77
N LYS A 62 4.74 -12.72 -2.62
CA LYS A 62 5.13 -12.87 -4.01
C LYS A 62 6.48 -12.18 -4.22
N ALA A 63 7.13 -12.47 -5.34
CA ALA A 63 8.30 -11.70 -5.73
C ALA A 63 7.92 -10.22 -5.90
N PRO A 64 8.82 -9.27 -5.58
CA PRO A 64 8.63 -7.87 -5.91
C PRO A 64 8.42 -7.67 -7.43
N LEU A 65 7.85 -6.54 -7.81
CA LEU A 65 7.74 -6.15 -9.22
C LEU A 65 9.13 -6.03 -9.88
N SER A 66 9.15 -6.13 -11.21
CA SER A 66 10.33 -5.75 -11.99
C SER A 66 10.72 -4.31 -11.66
N ASP A 67 12.03 -4.04 -11.62
CA ASP A 67 12.60 -2.72 -11.32
C ASP A 67 12.27 -2.16 -9.93
N HIS A 68 11.81 -2.98 -8.97
CA HIS A 68 11.51 -2.52 -7.61
C HIS A 68 12.69 -1.80 -6.93
N GLU A 69 13.94 -2.19 -7.24
CA GLU A 69 15.15 -1.54 -6.72
C GLU A 69 15.27 -0.08 -7.18
N HIS A 70 14.93 0.20 -8.45
CA HIS A 70 14.88 1.57 -8.96
C HIS A 70 13.78 2.37 -8.23
N TRP A 71 12.56 1.82 -8.20
CA TRP A 71 11.40 2.48 -7.61
C TRP A 71 11.47 2.63 -6.09
N ALA A 72 12.33 1.89 -5.40
CA ALA A 72 12.61 2.06 -3.98
C ALA A 72 13.21 3.44 -3.65
N THR A 73 13.86 4.07 -4.62
CA THR A 73 14.56 5.37 -4.44
C THR A 73 13.74 6.57 -4.94
N VAL A 74 12.64 6.32 -5.64
CA VAL A 74 11.81 7.36 -6.26
C VAL A 74 10.69 7.81 -5.31
N LYS A 75 10.54 9.13 -5.17
CA LYS A 75 9.49 9.78 -4.37
C LYS A 75 8.28 10.16 -5.22
N ASP A 76 7.19 10.55 -4.57
CA ASP A 76 6.00 11.14 -5.20
C ASP A 76 5.36 10.28 -6.31
N LYS A 77 5.30 8.96 -6.08
CA LYS A 77 4.83 7.97 -7.05
C LYS A 77 3.30 7.86 -7.19
N LEU A 78 2.53 8.67 -6.47
CA LEU A 78 1.07 8.54 -6.46
C LEU A 78 0.44 8.72 -7.86
N SER A 79 1.00 9.60 -8.69
CA SER A 79 0.55 9.82 -10.07
C SER A 79 0.74 8.60 -10.98
N LEU A 80 1.52 7.61 -10.55
CA LEU A 80 1.80 6.36 -11.26
C LEU A 80 0.94 5.20 -10.75
N LEU A 81 0.04 5.43 -9.78
CA LEU A 81 -0.83 4.39 -9.25
C LEU A 81 -1.76 3.85 -10.35
N GLU A 82 -1.75 2.52 -10.52
CA GLU A 82 -2.67 1.81 -11.39
C GLU A 82 -3.82 1.25 -10.55
N ILE A 83 -5.06 1.63 -10.86
CA ILE A 83 -6.25 1.13 -10.16
C ILE A 83 -6.73 -0.19 -10.76
N GLU A 84 -6.71 -0.29 -12.09
CA GLU A 84 -7.09 -1.47 -12.86
C GLU A 84 -5.99 -1.81 -13.87
N PRO A 85 -5.78 -3.09 -14.22
CA PRO A 85 -4.85 -3.47 -15.28
C PRO A 85 -5.33 -2.89 -16.62
N THR A 86 -4.43 -2.25 -17.38
CA THR A 86 -4.65 -1.90 -18.79
C THR A 86 -4.65 -3.12 -19.69
#